data_AF-A0A3D4QA77-F1
#
_entry.id   AF-A0A3D4QA77-F1
#
_cell.length_a   1.000
_cell.length_b   1.000
_cell.length_c   1.000
_cell.angle_alpha   90.00
_cell.angle_beta   90.00
_cell.angle_gamma   90.00
#
_symmetry.space_group_name_H-M   'P 1'
#
loop_
_entity.id
_entity.type
_entity.pdbx_description
1 polymer ?
#
loop_
_entity_poly.entity_id
_entity_poly.type
_entity_poly.pdbx_seq_one_letter_code
_entity_poly.pdbx_strand_id
1 'polypeptide(L)' 'MDKLKVGVLGATGMVGQWFITLLENHPWFE' A
#
# COMPACT_ATOMS: atom_id res chain seq x y z
N MET A 1 7.27 -16.12 -5.01
CA MET A 1 7.78 -14.79 -5.40
C MET A 1 7.62 -13.92 -4.17
N ASP A 2 8.70 -13.43 -3.59
CA ASP A 2 8.63 -12.63 -2.36
C ASP A 2 8.00 -11.27 -2.68
N LYS A 3 7.04 -10.84 -1.85
CA LYS A 3 6.44 -9.52 -1.98
C LYS A 3 7.44 -8.45 -1.54
N LEU A 4 7.45 -7.32 -2.24
CA LEU A 4 8.27 -6.17 -1.90
C LEU A 4 7.61 -5.39 -0.77
N LYS A 5 8.34 -5.20 0.34
CA LYS A 5 7.86 -4.44 1.50
C LYS A 5 7.87 -2.95 1.19
N VAL A 6 6.72 -2.30 1.31
CA VAL A 6 6.55 -0.87 1.03
C VAL A 6 5.83 -0.18 2.19
N GLY A 7 5.99 1.14 2.28
CA GLY A 7 5.33 1.95 3.30
C GLY A 7 4.66 3.17 2.67
N VAL A 8 3.46 3.51 3.17
CA VAL A 8 2.73 4.72 2.77
C VAL A 8 2.97 5.81 3.81
N LEU A 9 3.69 6.87 3.42
CA LEU A 9 3.84 8.07 4.24
C LEU A 9 2.61 8.97 4.10
N GLY A 10 2.11 9.51 5.21
CA GLY A 10 0.88 10.31 5.21
C GLY A 10 -0.38 9.47 4.99
N ALA A 11 -0.38 8.21 5.48
CA ALA A 11 -1.46 7.24 5.33
C ALA A 11 -2.85 7.74 5.81
N THR A 12 -2.92 8.73 6.70
CA THR A 12 -4.18 9.28 7.22
C THR A 12 -4.90 10.24 6.27
N GLY A 13 -4.20 10.79 5.26
CA GLY A 13 -4.81 11.66 4.26
C GLY A 13 -5.65 10.88 3.24
N MET A 14 -6.48 11.59 2.49
CA MET A 14 -7.34 11.00 1.44
C MET A 14 -6.53 10.16 0.43
N VAL A 15 -5.37 10.65 0.02
CA VAL A 15 -4.47 9.95 -0.92
C VAL A 15 -3.84 8.71 -0.27
N GLY A 16 -3.43 8.80 1.00
CA GLY A 16 -2.83 7.68 1.73
C GLY A 16 -3.80 6.52 1.94
N GLN A 17 -5.05 6.82 2.31
CA GLN A 17 -6.11 5.82 2.44
C GLN A 17 -6.40 5.13 1.10
N TRP A 18 -6.40 5.88 -0.01
CA TRP A 18 -6.60 5.30 -1.34
C TRP A 18 -5.46 4.36 -1.74
N PHE A 19 -4.20 4.71 -1.45
CA PHE A 19 -3.07 3.81 -1.65
C PHE A 19 -3.17 2.54 -0.80
N ILE A 20 -3.65 2.64 0.44
CA ILE A 20 -3.88 1.45 1.27
C ILE A 20 -4.86 0.49 0.59
N THR A 21 -5.97 1.00 0.06
CA THR A 21 -6.96 0.16 -0.66
C THR A 21 -6.38 -0.48 -1.92
N LEU A 22 -5.54 0.23 -2.67
CA LEU A 22 -4.89 -0.31 -3.87
C LEU A 22 -3.82 -1.36 -3.55
N LEU A 23 -3.12 -1.19 -2.43
CA LEU A 23 -2.09 -2.11 -1.97
C LEU A 23 -2.70 -3.34 -1.27
N GLU A 24 -3.95 -3.25 -0.83
CA GLU A 24 -4.69 -4.37 -0.28
C GLU A 24 -4.79 -5.50 -1.33
N ASN A 25 -4.31 -6.70 -0.97
CA ASN A 25 -4.26 -7.88 -1.85
C ASN A 25 -3.38 -7.74 -3.11
N HIS A 26 -2.44 -6.80 -3.14
CA HIS A 26 -1.58 -6.62 -4.29
C HIS A 26 -0.63 -7.83 -4.52
N PRO A 27 -0.45 -8.30 -5.77
CA PRO A 27 0.34 -9.50 -6.07
C PRO A 27 1.84 -9.32 -5.79
N TRP A 28 2.33 -8.08 -5.80
CA TRP A 28 3.77 -7.77 -5.71
C TRP A 28 4.18 -6.98 -4.46
N PHE A 29 3.24 -6.37 -3.74
CA PHE A 29 3.54 -5.43 -2.64
C PHE A 29 2.91 -5.91 -1.33
N GLU A 30 3.66 -5.74 -0.24
CA GLU A 30 3.26 -5.98 1.16
C GLU A 30 3.54 -4.74 2.01
#